data_AF-A0A960JD54-F1
#
_entry.id   AF-A0A960JD54-F1
#
_cell.length_a   1.000
_cell.length_b   1.000
_cell.length_c   1.000
_cell.angle_alpha   90.00
_cell.angle_beta   90.00
_cell.angle_gamma   90.00
#
_symmetry.space_group_name_H-M   'P 1'
#
loop_
_entity.id
_entity.type
_entity.pdbx_description
1 polymer ?
#
loop_
_entity_poly.entity_id
_entity_poly.type
_entity_poly.pdbx_seq_one_letter_code
_entity_poly.pdbx_strand_id
1 'polypeptide(L)'
;LDYFYEIERFDRDFGQILSVLERAGELDNTLVVVTSDNGMPFPRAKTNLYDHGVRLPLAMRWPERIRGGRVVEDFVSFVDFAPTFLEIAGIERPREMTGRSLVPQLDSPDSGRIDPARDHVIVARERHTIRRAGGVGYPMRAIRTHDALYIRNIEPERWPAGDPPTFGDIDGSPTKDLLLEHRETPGIRRYFELACAKRPAEELYDMAYATDQTANVADRKPYADLKRRLQQRLDARLGETRDPRALDEPPTWERAPYYGRGGGRPL
;
A
#
# COMPACT_ATOMS: atom_id res chain seq x y z
N LEU A 1 -23.61 -0.75 -1.62
CA LEU A 1 -23.21 0.26 -0.61
C LEU A 1 -22.44 1.33 -1.37
N ASP A 2 -22.81 2.59 -1.23
CA ASP A 2 -22.15 3.70 -1.91
C ASP A 2 -20.86 4.08 -1.16
N TYR A 3 -19.73 4.14 -1.86
CA TYR A 3 -18.42 4.39 -1.27
C TYR A 3 -18.33 5.76 -0.59
N PHE A 4 -18.89 6.81 -1.19
CA PHE A 4 -18.81 8.15 -0.60
C PHE A 4 -19.73 8.30 0.61
N TYR A 5 -20.90 7.66 0.58
CA TYR A 5 -21.80 7.65 1.74
C TYR A 5 -21.12 7.04 2.98
N GLU A 6 -20.37 5.95 2.82
CA GLU A 6 -19.65 5.35 3.94
C GLU A 6 -18.47 6.20 4.43
N ILE A 7 -17.82 6.97 3.55
CA ILE A 7 -16.81 7.96 3.96
C ILE A 7 -17.46 9.09 4.78
N GLU A 8 -18.58 9.66 4.31
CA GLU A 8 -19.30 10.69 5.05
C GLU A 8 -19.83 10.17 6.40
N ARG A 9 -20.25 8.90 6.43
CA ARG A 9 -20.64 8.25 7.68
C ARG A 9 -19.46 8.12 8.62
N PHE A 10 -18.31 7.63 8.14
CA PHE A 10 -17.09 7.57 8.93
C PHE A 10 -16.71 8.94 9.49
N ASP A 11 -16.77 9.99 8.69
CA ASP A 11 -16.47 11.36 9.12
C ASP A 11 -17.40 11.83 10.27
N ARG A 12 -18.71 11.60 10.14
CA ARG A 12 -19.69 11.91 11.20
C ARG A 12 -19.44 11.11 12.47
N ASP A 13 -19.22 9.81 12.35
CA ASP A 13 -19.00 8.92 13.49
C ASP A 13 -17.67 9.26 14.18
N PHE A 14 -16.63 9.60 13.40
CA PHE A 14 -15.35 10.06 13.91
C PHE A 14 -15.47 11.40 14.66
N GLY A 15 -16.25 12.35 14.14
CA GLY A 15 -16.55 13.59 14.84
C GLY A 15 -17.18 13.35 16.22
N GLN A 16 -18.09 12.37 16.34
CA GLN A 16 -18.68 11.99 17.63
C GLN A 16 -17.64 11.42 18.61
N ILE A 17 -16.68 10.63 18.13
CA ILE A 17 -15.56 10.12 18.95
C ILE A 17 -14.72 11.27 19.48
N LEU A 18 -14.38 12.25 18.63
CA LEU A 18 -13.65 13.44 19.06
C LEU A 18 -14.42 14.24 20.13
N SER A 19 -15.73 14.40 19.97
CA SER A 19 -16.57 15.07 20.98
C SER A 19 -16.61 14.33 22.32
N VAL A 20 -16.40 13.01 22.36
CA VAL A 20 -16.27 12.27 23.62
C VAL A 20 -14.98 12.67 24.35
N LEU A 21 -13.85 12.74 23.64
CA LEU A 21 -12.57 13.19 24.21
C LEU A 21 -12.66 14.66 24.66
N GLU A 22 -13.33 15.51 23.88
CA GLU A 22 -13.51 16.93 24.20
C GLU A 22 -14.31 17.11 25.49
N ARG A 23 -15.46 16.44 25.63
CA ARG A 23 -16.27 16.50 26.86
C ARG A 23 -15.55 15.94 28.08
N ALA A 24 -14.61 15.02 27.88
CA ALA A 24 -13.77 14.49 28.95
C ALA A 24 -12.61 15.44 29.33
N GLY A 25 -12.33 16.47 28.52
CA GLY A 25 -11.17 17.36 28.71
C GLY A 25 -9.85 16.75 28.26
N GLU A 26 -9.87 15.63 27.55
CA GLU A 26 -8.67 14.85 27.18
C GLU A 26 -8.21 15.09 25.73
N LEU A 27 -9.00 15.82 24.94
CA LEU A 27 -8.78 15.97 23.51
C LEU A 27 -7.43 16.62 23.16
N ASP A 28 -6.96 17.56 24.00
CA ASP A 28 -5.74 18.33 23.76
C ASP A 28 -4.47 17.56 24.15
N ASN A 29 -4.57 16.66 25.14
CA ASN A 29 -3.51 15.76 25.60
C ASN A 29 -3.51 14.39 24.88
N THR A 30 -4.42 14.17 23.92
CA THR A 30 -4.51 12.91 23.18
C THR A 30 -3.89 13.03 21.79
N LEU A 31 -2.92 12.17 21.48
CA LEU A 31 -2.54 11.93 20.09
C LEU A 31 -3.65 11.16 19.38
N VAL A 32 -4.28 11.80 18.41
CA VAL A 32 -5.25 11.16 17.51
C VAL A 32 -4.59 10.92 16.16
N VAL A 33 -4.67 9.68 15.69
CA VAL A 33 -4.15 9.24 14.39
C VAL A 33 -5.29 8.67 13.56
N VAL A 34 -5.50 9.21 12.36
CA VAL A 34 -6.51 8.74 11.41
C VAL A 34 -5.82 8.28 10.15
N THR A 35 -6.09 7.05 9.75
CA THR A 35 -5.55 6.46 8.51
C THR A 35 -6.43 5.30 8.03
N SER A 36 -5.97 4.59 7.00
CA SER A 36 -6.59 3.37 6.47
C SER A 36 -5.57 2.23 6.50
N ASP A 37 -6.01 0.98 6.27
CA ASP A 37 -5.14 -0.19 6.20
C ASP A 37 -4.62 -0.46 4.78
N ASN A 38 -5.46 -0.20 3.77
CA ASN A 38 -5.13 -0.33 2.36
C ASN A 38 -6.01 0.59 1.49
N GLY A 39 -5.67 0.68 0.21
CA GLY A 39 -6.45 1.44 -0.77
C GLY A 39 -7.89 0.96 -0.94
N MET A 40 -8.66 1.78 -1.65
CA MET A 40 -10.07 1.56 -1.93
C MET A 40 -10.36 0.20 -2.61
N PRO A 41 -11.54 -0.41 -2.41
CA PRO A 41 -11.88 -1.75 -2.92
C PRO A 41 -12.30 -1.72 -4.40
N PHE A 42 -11.60 -0.94 -5.22
CA PHE A 42 -11.84 -0.84 -6.66
C PHE A 42 -10.79 -1.63 -7.45
N PRO A 43 -11.09 -2.03 -8.71
CA PRO A 43 -10.11 -2.64 -9.58
C PRO A 43 -8.82 -1.81 -9.63
N ARG A 44 -7.67 -2.49 -9.55
CA ARG A 44 -6.32 -1.90 -9.56
C ARG A 44 -5.93 -1.08 -8.30
N ALA A 45 -6.79 -0.95 -7.30
CA ALA A 45 -6.48 -0.30 -6.03
C ALA A 45 -6.04 -1.33 -4.98
N LYS A 46 -6.86 -1.65 -3.98
CA LYS A 46 -6.60 -2.69 -2.96
C LYS A 46 -5.99 -3.94 -3.58
N THR A 47 -5.04 -4.56 -2.87
CA THR A 47 -4.22 -5.72 -3.30
C THR A 47 -3.11 -5.44 -4.32
N ASN A 48 -2.93 -4.17 -4.73
CA ASN A 48 -1.88 -3.75 -5.67
C ASN A 48 -0.90 -2.79 -4.98
N LEU A 49 0.30 -2.65 -5.57
CA LEU A 49 1.35 -1.77 -5.05
C LEU A 49 1.42 -0.41 -5.79
N TYR A 50 0.36 -0.06 -6.51
CA TYR A 50 0.15 1.27 -7.07
C TYR A 50 -0.31 2.25 -5.97
N ASP A 51 -0.17 3.56 -6.17
CA ASP A 51 -0.54 4.59 -5.18
C ASP A 51 -2.00 4.44 -4.76
N HIS A 52 -2.92 4.11 -5.68
CA HIS A 52 -4.33 3.84 -5.33
C HIS A 52 -4.54 2.65 -4.39
N GLY A 53 -3.57 1.74 -4.29
CA GLY A 53 -3.59 0.57 -3.41
C GLY A 53 -2.87 0.77 -2.07
N VAL A 54 -1.89 1.68 -2.00
CA VAL A 54 -0.97 1.77 -0.86
C VAL A 54 -0.70 3.19 -0.33
N ARG A 55 -1.07 4.24 -1.06
CA ARG A 55 -0.97 5.63 -0.59
C ARG A 55 -2.25 5.97 0.18
N LEU A 56 -2.14 5.96 1.50
CA LEU A 56 -3.29 6.09 2.40
C LEU A 56 -3.39 7.52 2.94
N PRO A 57 -4.61 7.99 3.29
CA PRO A 57 -4.74 9.20 4.08
C PRO A 57 -4.05 9.01 5.43
N LEU A 58 -3.36 10.05 5.92
CA LEU A 58 -2.82 10.09 7.26
C LEU A 58 -3.00 11.50 7.82
N ALA A 59 -3.74 11.62 8.91
CA ALA A 59 -3.87 12.85 9.68
C ALA A 59 -3.55 12.56 11.15
N MET A 60 -2.75 13.42 11.76
CA MET A 60 -2.35 13.30 13.17
C MET A 60 -2.55 14.64 13.87
N ARG A 61 -3.15 14.62 15.08
CA ARG A 61 -3.32 15.81 15.92
C ARG A 61 -2.98 15.50 17.36
N TRP A 62 -2.30 16.44 18.01
CA TRP A 62 -2.04 16.43 19.45
C TRP A 62 -1.78 17.87 19.90
N PRO A 63 -2.84 18.65 20.21
CA PRO A 63 -2.74 20.09 20.41
C PRO A 63 -1.69 20.56 21.42
N GLU A 64 -1.49 19.83 22.52
CA GLU A 64 -0.50 20.20 23.55
C GLU A 64 0.96 20.05 23.09
N ARG A 65 1.23 19.28 22.03
CA ARG A 65 2.60 18.94 21.59
C ARG A 65 2.91 19.31 20.14
N ILE A 66 1.94 19.12 19.25
CA ILE A 66 2.14 19.16 17.80
C ILE A 66 1.49 20.41 17.22
N ARG A 67 2.26 21.16 16.44
CA ARG A 67 1.72 22.27 15.65
C ARG A 67 0.83 21.74 14.51
N GLY A 68 -0.46 22.04 14.56
CA GLY A 68 -1.42 21.72 13.49
C GLY A 68 -1.29 22.60 12.24
N GLY A 69 -2.07 22.27 11.20
CA GLY A 69 -2.15 23.05 9.96
C GLY A 69 -0.96 22.88 9.02
N ARG A 70 -0.15 21.83 9.22
CA ARG A 70 1.04 21.52 8.40
C ARG A 70 0.76 20.38 7.44
N VAL A 71 1.53 20.35 6.36
CA VAL A 71 1.60 19.21 5.44
C VAL A 71 3.02 18.68 5.45
N VAL A 72 3.20 17.42 5.80
CA VAL A 72 4.50 16.74 5.79
C VAL A 72 4.57 15.83 4.57
N GLU A 73 5.63 15.97 3.78
CA GLU A 73 5.83 15.24 2.51
C GLU A 73 6.76 14.03 2.66
N ASP A 74 7.37 13.84 3.84
CA ASP A 74 8.18 12.66 4.13
C ASP A 74 7.41 11.36 3.88
N PHE A 75 8.09 10.35 3.33
CA PHE A 75 7.51 9.02 3.23
C PHE A 75 7.36 8.39 4.62
N VAL A 76 6.13 7.95 4.88
CA VAL A 76 5.72 7.23 6.09
C VAL A 76 5.22 5.84 5.71
N SER A 77 5.52 4.85 6.54
CA SER A 77 4.98 3.49 6.41
C SER A 77 4.21 3.08 7.66
N PHE A 78 3.30 2.11 7.53
CA PHE A 78 2.52 1.60 8.67
C PHE A 78 3.41 1.03 9.78
N VAL A 79 4.60 0.53 9.43
CA VAL A 79 5.60 0.03 10.40
C VAL A 79 6.18 1.12 11.29
N ASP A 80 5.97 2.40 10.96
CA ASP A 80 6.47 3.54 11.71
C ASP A 80 5.58 3.87 12.92
N PHE A 81 4.31 3.45 12.95
CA PHE A 81 3.40 3.78 14.05
C PHE A 81 3.80 3.13 15.37
N ALA A 82 4.12 1.83 15.37
CA ALA A 82 4.52 1.12 16.58
C ALA A 82 5.72 1.77 17.29
N PRO A 83 6.86 2.05 16.63
CA PRO A 83 7.97 2.72 17.29
C PRO A 83 7.64 4.17 17.68
N THR A 84 6.77 4.86 16.95
CA THR A 84 6.29 6.20 17.33
C THR A 84 5.55 6.16 18.67
N PHE A 85 4.61 5.22 18.84
CA PHE A 85 3.82 5.12 20.07
C PHE A 85 4.65 4.69 21.26
N LEU A 86 5.61 3.78 21.07
CA LEU A 86 6.54 3.39 22.13
C LEU A 86 7.39 4.58 22.58
N GLU A 87 7.94 5.35 21.64
CA GLU A 87 8.75 6.53 21.98
C GLU A 87 7.92 7.59 22.72
N ILE A 88 6.69 7.85 22.27
CA ILE A 88 5.75 8.76 22.96
C ILE A 88 5.44 8.30 24.38
N ALA A 89 5.28 6.98 24.58
CA ALA A 89 5.03 6.39 25.89
C ALA A 89 6.30 6.29 26.78
N GLY A 90 7.48 6.67 26.28
CA GLY A 90 8.74 6.51 26.99
C GLY A 90 9.18 5.05 27.16
N ILE A 91 8.69 4.15 26.30
CA ILE A 91 9.00 2.72 26.31
C ILE A 91 10.13 2.44 25.31
N GLU A 92 11.12 1.64 25.73
CA GLU A 92 12.22 1.24 24.84
C GLU A 92 11.70 0.44 23.64
N ARG A 93 12.15 0.84 22.45
CA ARG A 93 11.80 0.18 21.19
C ARG A 93 12.55 -1.15 21.04
N PRO A 94 11.87 -2.28 20.77
CA PRO A 94 12.52 -3.52 20.37
C PRO A 94 13.39 -3.36 19.13
N ARG A 95 14.57 -3.99 19.11
CA ARG A 95 15.55 -3.85 18.03
C ARG A 95 15.06 -4.43 16.70
N GLU A 96 14.11 -5.35 16.75
CA GLU A 96 13.49 -6.04 15.62
C GLU A 96 12.55 -5.14 14.81
N MET A 97 12.07 -4.03 15.39
CA MET A 97 11.22 -3.09 14.66
C MET A 97 12.02 -2.45 13.52
N THR A 98 11.48 -2.53 12.31
CA THR A 98 12.13 -2.01 11.09
C THR A 98 11.66 -0.62 10.70
N GLY A 99 10.59 -0.13 11.32
CA GLY A 99 10.09 1.24 11.14
C GLY A 99 10.87 2.28 11.95
N ARG A 100 10.65 3.54 11.60
CA ARG A 100 11.25 4.70 12.26
C ARG A 100 10.16 5.53 12.92
N SER A 101 10.37 5.92 14.17
CA SER A 101 9.45 6.82 14.86
C SER A 101 9.19 8.10 14.05
N LEU A 102 7.96 8.59 14.12
CA LEU A 102 7.49 9.83 13.50
C LEU A 102 7.62 11.03 14.42
N VAL A 103 8.08 10.86 15.67
CA VAL A 103 8.25 11.96 16.63
C VAL A 103 9.01 13.15 16.03
N PRO A 104 10.12 12.97 15.26
CA PRO A 104 10.77 14.10 14.60
C PRO A 104 9.87 14.89 13.63
N GLN A 105 8.99 14.21 12.88
CA GLN A 105 8.02 14.83 11.97
C GLN A 105 6.89 15.53 12.74
N LEU A 106 6.48 14.96 13.88
CA LEU A 106 5.46 15.50 14.74
C LEU A 106 5.93 16.77 15.47
N ASP A 107 7.14 16.74 16.03
CA ASP A 107 7.72 17.83 16.81
C ASP A 107 8.27 18.98 15.92
N SER A 108 8.56 18.71 14.63
CA SER A 108 8.99 19.76 13.71
C SER A 108 7.88 20.82 13.49
N PRO A 109 8.21 22.12 13.48
CA PRO A 109 7.25 23.18 13.18
C PRO A 109 7.03 23.38 11.66
N ASP A 110 7.80 22.72 10.82
CA ASP A 110 7.87 22.98 9.38
C ASP A 110 6.89 22.12 8.57
N SER A 111 6.61 22.55 7.34
CA SER A 111 5.90 21.78 6.32
C SER A 111 6.87 21.32 5.22
N GLY A 112 6.43 20.40 4.37
CA GLY A 112 7.25 19.83 3.31
C GLY A 112 8.07 18.65 3.81
N ARG A 113 9.31 18.53 3.31
CA ARG A 113 10.23 17.45 3.67
C ARG A 113 11.00 17.83 4.95
N ILE A 114 10.84 17.03 5.99
CA ILE A 114 11.45 17.24 7.31
C ILE A 114 12.73 16.42 7.43
N ASP A 115 12.66 15.12 7.11
CA ASP A 115 13.80 14.21 7.09
C ASP A 115 14.15 13.85 5.63
N PRO A 116 15.25 14.37 5.06
CA PRO A 116 15.71 14.00 3.72
C PRO A 116 15.95 12.49 3.53
N ALA A 117 16.15 11.72 4.60
CA ALA A 117 16.29 10.27 4.54
C ALA A 117 14.93 9.52 4.49
N ARG A 118 13.80 10.22 4.60
CA ARG A 118 12.45 9.69 4.33
C ARG A 118 12.03 9.98 2.89
N ASP A 119 12.90 9.68 1.94
CA ASP A 119 12.71 9.94 0.50
C ASP A 119 11.99 8.81 -0.26
N HIS A 120 11.66 7.71 0.41
CA HIS A 120 11.01 6.55 -0.20
C HIS A 120 10.25 5.67 0.80
N VAL A 121 9.38 4.82 0.27
CA VAL A 121 8.79 3.67 0.99
C VAL A 121 8.98 2.38 0.19
N ILE A 122 9.15 1.27 0.92
CA ILE A 122 9.08 -0.09 0.36
C ILE A 122 7.73 -0.68 0.70
N VAL A 123 7.09 -1.27 -0.31
CA VAL A 123 5.78 -1.90 -0.18
C VAL A 123 5.86 -3.30 -0.74
N ALA A 124 5.20 -4.25 -0.08
CA ALA A 124 5.30 -5.66 -0.41
C ALA A 124 3.94 -6.34 -0.25
N ARG A 125 3.71 -7.34 -1.09
CA ARG A 125 2.56 -8.26 -0.98
C ARG A 125 3.04 -9.67 -1.28
N GLU A 126 2.58 -10.64 -0.51
CA GLU A 126 2.75 -12.07 -0.82
C GLU A 126 1.45 -12.69 -1.35
N ARG A 127 0.42 -12.69 -0.50
CA ARG A 127 -0.90 -13.25 -0.78
C ARG A 127 -1.98 -12.33 -0.23
N HIS A 128 -3.10 -12.26 -0.93
CA HIS A 128 -4.32 -11.68 -0.38
C HIS A 128 -5.34 -12.78 -0.05
N THR A 129 -5.77 -13.53 -1.06
CA THR A 129 -6.70 -14.66 -0.89
C THR A 129 -6.27 -15.87 -1.72
N ILE A 130 -6.97 -17.01 -1.56
CA ILE A 130 -6.69 -18.27 -2.25
C ILE A 130 -7.52 -18.32 -3.53
N ARG A 131 -7.12 -17.52 -4.52
CA ARG A 131 -7.86 -17.33 -5.78
C ARG A 131 -7.09 -17.79 -7.00
N ARG A 132 -6.00 -18.53 -6.79
CA ARG A 132 -5.19 -19.14 -7.84
C ARG A 132 -5.12 -20.64 -7.62
N ALA A 133 -4.97 -21.39 -8.70
CA ALA A 133 -4.75 -22.83 -8.68
C ALA A 133 -3.60 -23.18 -7.72
N GLY A 134 -3.79 -24.21 -6.89
CA GLY A 134 -2.82 -24.61 -5.86
C GLY A 134 -2.70 -23.64 -4.67
N GLY A 135 -3.52 -22.59 -4.60
CA GLY A 135 -3.55 -21.64 -3.48
C GLY A 135 -2.34 -20.71 -3.40
N VAL A 136 -1.63 -20.56 -4.51
CA VAL A 136 -0.43 -19.72 -4.60
C VAL A 136 -0.76 -18.22 -4.57
N GLY A 137 0.22 -17.40 -4.17
CA GLY A 137 0.09 -15.94 -4.12
C GLY A 137 0.41 -15.25 -5.45
N TYR A 138 0.36 -13.91 -5.41
CA TYR A 138 0.93 -13.04 -6.45
C TYR A 138 1.92 -12.09 -5.77
N PRO A 139 3.15 -12.59 -5.52
CA PRO A 139 4.16 -11.86 -4.79
C PRO A 139 4.67 -10.65 -5.58
N MET A 140 4.63 -9.49 -4.94
CA MET A 140 5.10 -8.22 -5.48
C MET A 140 5.98 -7.50 -4.47
N ARG A 141 6.96 -6.75 -4.97
CA ARG A 141 7.80 -5.82 -4.19
C ARG A 141 7.91 -4.50 -4.94
N ALA A 142 7.85 -3.40 -4.22
CA ALA A 142 7.91 -2.08 -4.83
C ALA A 142 8.73 -1.10 -3.99
N ILE A 143 9.36 -0.15 -4.69
CA ILE A 143 9.94 1.05 -4.10
C ILE A 143 9.27 2.27 -4.74
N ARG A 144 8.75 3.16 -3.90
CA ARG A 144 8.17 4.45 -4.30
C ARG A 144 9.05 5.55 -3.74
N THR A 145 9.70 6.32 -4.60
CA THR A 145 10.33 7.62 -4.28
C THR A 145 9.42 8.73 -4.75
N HIS A 146 9.69 10.01 -4.48
CA HIS A 146 8.83 11.09 -5.02
C HIS A 146 8.67 11.07 -6.53
N ASP A 147 9.74 10.74 -7.25
CA ASP A 147 9.80 10.87 -8.71
C ASP A 147 9.40 9.60 -9.45
N ALA A 148 9.41 8.43 -8.78
CA ALA A 148 9.19 7.16 -9.46
C ALA A 148 8.58 6.08 -8.57
N LEU A 149 7.86 5.15 -9.21
CA LEU A 149 7.44 3.88 -8.64
C LEU A 149 8.04 2.74 -9.47
N TYR A 150 8.83 1.88 -8.85
CA TYR A 150 9.28 0.61 -9.44
C TYR A 150 8.61 -0.56 -8.73
N ILE A 151 8.05 -1.50 -9.50
CA ILE A 151 7.40 -2.73 -9.01
C ILE A 151 8.05 -3.93 -9.68
N ARG A 152 8.39 -4.94 -8.88
CA ARG A 152 8.78 -6.27 -9.32
C ARG A 152 7.63 -7.23 -9.06
N ASN A 153 7.07 -7.79 -10.13
CA ASN A 153 6.13 -8.91 -10.10
C ASN A 153 6.96 -10.19 -10.15
N ILE A 154 7.11 -10.88 -9.01
CA ILE A 154 8.04 -12.01 -8.89
C ILE A 154 7.55 -13.23 -9.70
N GLU A 155 6.23 -13.36 -9.86
CA GLU A 155 5.58 -14.47 -10.56
C GLU A 155 4.66 -13.91 -11.67
N PRO A 156 5.21 -13.27 -12.71
CA PRO A 156 4.44 -12.52 -13.72
C PRO A 156 3.53 -13.43 -14.56
N GLU A 157 3.85 -14.73 -14.61
CA GLU A 157 3.03 -15.73 -15.31
C GLU A 157 1.69 -16.04 -14.62
N ARG A 158 1.50 -15.59 -13.38
CA ARG A 158 0.25 -15.78 -12.64
C ARG A 158 -0.70 -14.60 -12.86
N TRP A 159 -1.99 -14.83 -12.69
CA TRP A 159 -2.99 -13.77 -12.79
C TRP A 159 -2.93 -12.84 -11.56
N PRO A 160 -2.69 -11.53 -11.69
CA PRO A 160 -2.49 -10.62 -10.55
C PRO A 160 -3.75 -10.41 -9.70
N ALA A 161 -4.92 -10.58 -10.30
CA ALA A 161 -6.23 -10.45 -9.66
C ALA A 161 -6.85 -11.81 -9.25
N GLY A 162 -6.11 -12.91 -9.34
CA GLY A 162 -6.63 -14.27 -9.19
C GLY A 162 -7.06 -14.86 -10.54
N ASP A 163 -7.22 -16.18 -10.59
CA ASP A 163 -7.44 -16.89 -11.84
C ASP A 163 -8.80 -16.54 -12.47
N PRO A 164 -8.87 -16.50 -13.81
CA PRO A 164 -10.14 -16.38 -14.52
C PRO A 164 -11.06 -17.57 -14.21
N PRO A 165 -12.38 -17.40 -14.37
CA PRO A 165 -13.05 -16.18 -14.85
C PRO A 165 -13.36 -15.17 -13.74
N THR A 166 -13.04 -15.48 -12.47
CA THR A 166 -13.60 -14.74 -11.33
C THR A 166 -12.76 -13.55 -10.88
N PHE A 167 -11.44 -13.58 -11.05
CA PHE A 167 -10.53 -12.52 -10.57
C PHE A 167 -10.80 -12.15 -9.10
N GLY A 168 -10.77 -13.16 -8.23
CA GLY A 168 -11.28 -13.07 -6.86
C GLY A 168 -10.45 -12.28 -5.85
N ASP A 169 -9.29 -11.70 -6.23
CA ASP A 169 -8.60 -10.70 -5.40
C ASP A 169 -9.22 -9.30 -5.56
N ILE A 170 -10.11 -9.10 -6.55
CA ILE A 170 -10.95 -7.90 -6.66
C ILE A 170 -12.30 -8.22 -6.02
N ASP A 171 -12.69 -7.41 -5.03
CA ASP A 171 -13.96 -7.53 -4.33
C ASP A 171 -15.15 -7.42 -5.31
N GLY A 172 -16.23 -8.16 -5.04
CA GLY A 172 -17.45 -8.10 -5.84
C GLY A 172 -18.04 -6.69 -5.81
N SER A 173 -18.25 -6.09 -6.98
CA SER A 173 -18.74 -4.71 -7.08
C SER A 173 -19.30 -4.43 -8.49
N PRO A 174 -20.21 -3.45 -8.63
CA PRO A 174 -20.72 -3.04 -9.95
C PRO A 174 -19.62 -2.63 -10.92
N THR A 175 -18.54 -2.02 -10.43
CA THR A 175 -17.37 -1.66 -11.26
C THR A 175 -16.66 -2.90 -11.79
N LYS A 176 -16.48 -3.93 -10.96
CA LYS A 176 -15.91 -5.20 -11.40
C LYS A 176 -16.80 -5.88 -12.42
N ASP A 177 -18.11 -5.94 -12.17
CA ASP A 177 -19.07 -6.57 -13.09
C ASP A 177 -19.02 -5.90 -14.46
N LEU A 178 -19.03 -4.56 -14.50
CA LEU A 178 -18.89 -3.77 -15.72
C LEU A 178 -17.59 -4.09 -16.48
N LEU A 179 -16.45 -4.23 -15.79
CA LEU A 179 -15.19 -4.60 -16.44
C LEU A 179 -15.22 -6.02 -17.02
N LEU A 180 -15.84 -6.98 -16.33
CA LEU A 180 -15.87 -8.38 -16.76
C LEU A 180 -16.84 -8.60 -17.93
N GLU A 181 -18.01 -7.97 -17.89
CA GLU A 181 -19.05 -8.05 -18.92
C GLU A 181 -18.61 -7.38 -20.23
N HIS A 182 -17.87 -6.28 -20.12
CA HIS A 182 -17.44 -5.48 -21.27
C HIS A 182 -15.94 -5.57 -21.55
N ARG A 183 -15.28 -6.66 -21.15
CA ARG A 183 -13.82 -6.84 -21.29
C ARG A 183 -13.30 -6.78 -22.72
N GLU A 184 -14.15 -7.05 -23.72
CA GLU A 184 -13.81 -6.94 -25.14
C GLU A 184 -14.30 -5.62 -25.78
N THR A 185 -15.08 -4.81 -25.06
CA THR A 185 -15.65 -3.56 -25.58
C THR A 185 -14.54 -2.51 -25.75
N PRO A 186 -14.40 -1.89 -26.95
CA PRO A 186 -13.50 -0.76 -27.14
C PRO A 186 -13.73 0.33 -26.10
N GLY A 187 -12.66 0.82 -25.48
CA GLY A 187 -12.71 1.82 -24.39
C GLY A 187 -12.82 1.22 -22.98
N ILE A 188 -13.43 0.04 -22.80
CA ILE A 188 -13.46 -0.65 -21.50
C ILE A 188 -12.34 -1.68 -21.37
N ARG A 189 -12.01 -2.35 -22.48
CA ARG A 189 -10.96 -3.38 -22.55
C ARG A 189 -9.66 -2.98 -21.86
N ARG A 190 -9.20 -1.74 -22.06
CA ARG A 190 -7.96 -1.23 -21.43
C ARG A 190 -8.04 -1.26 -19.90
N TYR A 191 -9.18 -0.94 -19.31
CA TYR A 191 -9.35 -0.97 -17.84
C TYR A 191 -9.41 -2.40 -17.30
N PHE A 192 -10.05 -3.31 -18.04
CA PHE A 192 -9.97 -4.73 -17.72
C PHE A 192 -8.53 -5.24 -17.79
N GLU A 193 -7.77 -4.90 -18.84
CA GLU A 193 -6.37 -5.30 -18.99
C GLU A 193 -5.52 -4.76 -17.83
N LEU A 194 -5.65 -3.47 -17.50
CA LEU A 194 -4.94 -2.86 -16.37
C LEU A 194 -5.27 -3.49 -15.01
N ALA A 195 -6.53 -3.92 -14.81
CA ALA A 195 -6.98 -4.50 -13.54
C ALA A 195 -6.66 -6.00 -13.41
N CYS A 196 -6.85 -6.76 -14.48
CA CYS A 196 -6.98 -8.22 -14.43
C CYS A 196 -5.93 -8.97 -15.25
N ALA A 197 -5.40 -8.39 -16.34
CA ALA A 197 -4.47 -9.10 -17.22
C ALA A 197 -3.11 -9.34 -16.54
N LYS A 198 -2.37 -10.33 -17.04
CA LYS A 198 -0.99 -10.57 -16.61
C LYS A 198 -0.14 -9.32 -16.79
N ARG A 199 0.81 -9.13 -15.88
CA ARG A 199 1.71 -7.97 -15.85
C ARG A 199 3.12 -8.41 -16.21
N PRO A 200 3.95 -7.52 -16.78
CA PRO A 200 5.37 -7.81 -16.96
C PRO A 200 6.06 -8.04 -15.61
N ALA A 201 7.23 -8.69 -15.63
CA ALA A 201 8.05 -8.91 -14.43
C ALA A 201 8.45 -7.61 -13.74
N GLU A 202 8.60 -6.53 -14.50
CA GLU A 202 9.00 -5.22 -14.01
C GLU A 202 8.06 -4.13 -14.53
N GLU A 203 7.66 -3.25 -13.62
CA GLU A 203 6.92 -2.03 -13.93
C GLU A 203 7.70 -0.83 -13.37
N LEU A 204 7.80 0.23 -14.17
CA LEU A 204 8.40 1.50 -13.76
C LEU A 204 7.47 2.61 -14.21
N TYR A 205 7.15 3.51 -13.28
CA TYR A 205 6.35 4.69 -13.54
C TYR A 205 7.14 5.92 -13.13
N ASP A 206 7.29 6.84 -14.08
CA ASP A 206 7.77 8.19 -13.84
C ASP A 206 6.60 9.03 -13.36
N MET A 207 6.66 9.53 -12.13
CA MET A 207 5.53 10.20 -11.49
C MET A 207 5.27 11.60 -12.04
N ALA A 208 6.20 12.18 -12.80
CA ALA A 208 5.95 13.41 -13.55
C ALA A 208 5.18 13.16 -14.86
N TYR A 209 5.34 11.97 -15.46
CA TYR A 209 4.74 11.60 -16.74
C TYR A 209 3.45 10.76 -16.60
N ALA A 210 3.42 9.84 -15.63
CA ALA A 210 2.38 8.84 -15.43
C ALA A 210 1.89 8.87 -13.97
N THR A 211 1.26 9.98 -13.58
CA THR A 211 0.74 10.20 -12.22
C THR A 211 -0.30 9.17 -11.79
N ASP A 212 -1.09 8.66 -12.75
CA ASP A 212 -2.08 7.59 -12.57
C ASP A 212 -1.47 6.17 -12.62
N GLN A 213 -0.17 6.10 -12.89
CA GLN A 213 0.61 4.87 -13.01
C GLN A 213 0.06 3.92 -14.07
N THR A 214 -0.50 4.42 -15.18
CA THR A 214 -1.03 3.54 -16.26
C THR A 214 -0.09 3.38 -17.46
N ALA A 215 1.02 4.10 -17.50
CA ALA A 215 2.01 4.04 -18.57
C ALA A 215 3.37 3.48 -18.06
N ASN A 216 3.57 2.17 -18.21
CA ASN A 216 4.84 1.52 -17.82
C ASN A 216 5.97 1.93 -18.77
N VAL A 217 7.09 2.42 -18.21
CA VAL A 217 8.29 2.85 -18.93
C VAL A 217 9.50 1.94 -18.69
N ALA A 218 9.33 0.79 -18.02
CA ALA A 218 10.43 -0.10 -17.60
C ALA A 218 11.36 -0.58 -18.73
N ASP A 219 10.83 -0.74 -19.95
CA ASP A 219 11.58 -1.22 -21.12
C ASP A 219 12.07 -0.08 -22.03
N ARG A 220 11.78 1.17 -21.68
CA ARG A 220 12.21 2.32 -22.47
C ARG A 220 13.67 2.66 -22.14
N LYS A 221 14.53 2.66 -23.16
CA LYS A 221 15.98 2.93 -23.03
C LYS A 221 16.34 4.15 -22.15
N PRO A 222 15.66 5.33 -22.25
CA PRO A 222 15.97 6.49 -21.41
C PRO A 222 15.79 6.25 -19.91
N TYR A 223 14.97 5.27 -19.51
CA TYR A 223 14.66 4.96 -18.12
C TYR A 223 15.53 3.84 -17.54
N ALA A 224 16.43 3.25 -18.33
CA ALA A 224 17.24 2.11 -17.91
C ALA A 224 18.07 2.41 -16.64
N ASP A 225 18.63 3.61 -16.54
CA ASP A 225 19.46 4.00 -15.39
C ASP A 225 18.62 4.22 -14.14
N LEU A 226 17.44 4.84 -14.27
CA LEU A 226 16.49 5.00 -13.16
C LEU A 226 16.03 3.64 -12.65
N LYS A 227 15.65 2.73 -13.56
CA LYS A 227 15.26 1.36 -13.22
C LYS A 227 16.34 0.66 -12.41
N ARG A 228 17.58 0.65 -12.90
CA ARG A 228 18.72 0.00 -12.20
C ARG A 228 18.95 0.56 -10.80
N ARG A 229 18.89 1.89 -10.62
CA ARG A 229 19.07 2.52 -9.30
C ARG A 229 17.97 2.12 -8.31
N LEU A 230 16.71 2.14 -8.74
CA LEU A 230 15.58 1.75 -7.88
C LEU A 230 15.62 0.26 -7.55
N GLN A 231 15.99 -0.57 -8.52
CA GLN A 231 16.20 -2.00 -8.32
C GLN A 231 17.25 -2.26 -7.23
N GLN A 232 18.42 -1.63 -7.33
CA GLN A 232 19.50 -1.76 -6.34
C GLN A 232 19.06 -1.32 -4.94
N ARG A 233 18.33 -0.21 -4.83
CA ARG A 233 17.78 0.28 -3.55
C ARG A 233 16.77 -0.70 -2.96
N LEU A 234 15.88 -1.24 -3.79
CA LEU A 234 14.91 -2.26 -3.36
C LEU A 234 15.63 -3.52 -2.88
N ASP A 235 16.58 -4.05 -3.66
CA ASP A 235 17.32 -5.27 -3.33
C ASP A 235 18.12 -5.11 -2.04
N ALA A 236 18.79 -3.96 -1.84
CA ALA A 236 19.49 -3.67 -0.60
C ALA A 236 18.55 -3.72 0.61
N ARG A 237 17.37 -3.07 0.52
CA ARG A 237 16.41 -3.05 1.62
C ARG A 237 15.80 -4.43 1.88
N LEU A 238 15.48 -5.19 0.83
CA LEU A 238 14.96 -6.55 0.98
C LEU A 238 15.99 -7.48 1.64
N GLY A 239 17.28 -7.33 1.30
CA GLY A 239 18.39 -8.03 1.95
C GLY A 239 18.52 -7.68 3.43
N GLU A 240 18.48 -6.39 3.78
CA GLU A 240 18.50 -5.92 5.18
C GLU A 240 17.36 -6.50 6.00
N THR A 241 16.14 -6.53 5.45
CA THR A 241 14.96 -7.09 6.12
C THR A 241 14.84 -8.60 6.00
N ARG A 242 15.83 -9.25 5.37
CA ARG A 242 15.88 -10.70 5.14
C ARG A 242 14.61 -11.24 4.48
N ASP A 243 14.15 -10.55 3.42
CA ASP A 243 12.97 -11.00 2.68
C ASP A 243 13.22 -12.40 2.08
N PRO A 244 12.44 -13.42 2.46
CA PRO A 244 12.70 -14.79 2.03
C PRO A 244 12.71 -14.97 0.50
N ARG A 245 11.92 -14.19 -0.24
CA ARG A 245 11.94 -14.26 -1.71
C ARG A 245 13.15 -13.58 -2.33
N ALA A 246 13.70 -12.55 -1.67
CA ALA A 246 14.90 -11.88 -2.14
C ALA A 246 16.18 -12.68 -1.80
N LEU A 247 16.11 -13.55 -0.81
CA LEU A 247 17.18 -14.46 -0.41
C LEU A 247 17.15 -15.81 -1.12
N ASP A 248 16.30 -15.95 -2.16
CA ASP A 248 16.07 -17.20 -2.91
C ASP A 248 15.72 -18.40 -2.01
N GLU A 249 15.09 -18.16 -0.86
CA GLU A 249 14.60 -19.23 0.00
C GLU A 249 13.38 -19.90 -0.66
N PRO A 250 13.30 -21.25 -0.64
CA PRO A 250 12.13 -21.94 -1.17
C PRO A 250 10.84 -21.46 -0.50
N PRO A 251 9.78 -21.07 -1.24
CA PRO A 251 8.57 -20.48 -0.69
C PRO A 251 7.66 -21.54 -0.05
N THR A 252 8.15 -22.23 0.98
CA THR A 252 7.44 -23.31 1.68
C THR A 252 6.14 -22.84 2.31
N TRP A 253 6.07 -21.57 2.74
CA TRP A 253 4.86 -20.92 3.26
C TRP A 253 3.76 -20.74 2.21
N GLU A 254 4.10 -20.78 0.91
CA GLU A 254 3.12 -20.61 -0.16
C GLU A 254 2.15 -21.79 -0.26
N ARG A 255 2.45 -22.93 0.35
CA ARG A 255 1.54 -24.08 0.41
C ARG A 255 0.97 -24.30 1.81
N ALA A 256 1.12 -23.32 2.70
CA ALA A 256 0.60 -23.40 4.06
C ALA A 256 -0.91 -23.70 4.02
N PRO A 257 -1.38 -24.71 4.78
CA PRO A 257 -2.78 -25.08 4.82
C PRO A 257 -3.63 -23.90 5.32
N TYR A 258 -4.76 -23.68 4.64
CA TYR A 258 -5.74 -22.69 5.05
C TYR A 258 -6.75 -23.30 6.00
N TYR A 259 -6.85 -22.75 7.20
CA TYR A 259 -7.71 -23.27 8.28
C TYR A 259 -9.02 -22.48 8.46
N GLY A 260 -9.31 -21.52 7.56
CA GLY A 260 -10.57 -20.76 7.61
C GLY A 260 -11.78 -21.66 7.35
N ARG A 261 -12.79 -21.59 8.23
CA ARG A 261 -14.08 -22.29 8.02
C ARG A 261 -14.92 -21.52 7.00
N GLY A 262 -14.99 -22.02 5.76
CA GLY A 262 -15.88 -21.51 4.71
C GLY A 262 -15.18 -21.17 3.38
N GLY A 263 -15.54 -21.91 2.31
CA GLY A 263 -15.60 -21.44 0.92
C GLY A 263 -14.34 -20.89 0.22
N GLY A 264 -13.14 -21.12 0.75
CA GLY A 264 -11.92 -20.46 0.25
C GLY A 264 -11.03 -21.27 -0.68
N ARG A 265 -11.35 -22.52 -1.04
CA ARG A 265 -10.61 -23.20 -2.11
C ARG A 265 -11.32 -22.93 -3.44
N PRO A 266 -10.60 -22.57 -4.53
CA PRO A 266 -11.15 -22.78 -5.85
C PRO A 266 -11.47 -24.27 -5.99
N LEU A 267 -12.64 -24.57 -6.56
CA LEU A 267 -12.83 -25.82 -7.29
C LEU A 267 -11.78 -25.91 -8.40
#